data_AF-A0A8H6RGL9-F1
#
_entry.id   AF-A0A8H6RGL9-F1
#
_cell.length_a   1.000
_cell.length_b   1.000
_cell.length_c   1.000
_cell.angle_alpha   90.00
_cell.angle_beta   90.00
_cell.angle_gamma   90.00
#
_symmetry.space_group_name_H-M   'P 1'
#
loop_
_entity.id
_entity.type
_entity.pdbx_description
1 polymer ?
#
loop_
_entity_poly.entity_id
_entity_poly.type
_entity_poly.pdbx_seq_one_letter_code
_entity_poly.pdbx_strand_id
1 'polypeptide(L)'
;MSSTTAAIYVKHTDGRVELVAKVDKQKLCLFSRHADRRFKSAPTRDRACTEPNPFLVQQPLHLDVDIIPSLRIIVRWIEQYDDANPAPLSISMIPTPTSPGTLGPWIGPDIKQAVDLYYSCFHIFVDRHRRGDLLHEQIKDYTKQSSLSLNEFQMISEILAFDTALIHSMMNQVVYDSIKGKHVPEWEEIKKYCQEVGNWEEMCKIAEDIAKKIQAAQEKEAARDGTA
;
A
#
# COMPACT_ATOMS: atom_id res chain seq x y z
N MET A 1 13.12 16.41 -32.90
CA MET A 1 12.88 16.95 -31.55
C MET A 1 12.73 15.78 -30.59
N SER A 2 13.45 15.74 -29.47
CA SER A 2 13.25 14.69 -28.46
C SER A 2 11.86 14.88 -27.86
N SER A 3 11.00 13.86 -27.91
CA SER A 3 9.71 13.89 -27.23
C SER A 3 9.92 14.18 -25.75
N THR A 4 9.22 15.19 -25.22
CA THR A 4 9.19 15.54 -23.79
C THR A 4 8.26 14.62 -23.01
N THR A 5 7.44 13.83 -23.68
CA THR A 5 6.49 12.91 -23.07
C THR A 5 7.10 11.51 -22.91
N ALA A 6 6.83 10.89 -21.77
CA ALA A 6 7.01 9.48 -21.50
C ALA A 6 5.67 8.75 -21.65
N ALA A 7 5.69 7.59 -22.31
CA ALA A 7 4.54 6.71 -22.45
C ALA A 7 4.65 5.54 -21.46
N ILE A 8 3.69 5.42 -20.55
CA ILE A 8 3.64 4.34 -19.57
C ILE A 8 2.87 3.17 -20.14
N TYR A 9 3.54 2.03 -20.25
CA TYR A 9 2.97 0.78 -20.70
C TYR A 9 2.89 -0.21 -19.53
N VAL A 10 1.82 -1.01 -19.49
CA VAL A 10 1.71 -2.17 -18.62
C VAL A 10 1.79 -3.43 -19.47
N LYS A 11 2.69 -4.35 -19.09
CA LYS A 11 2.77 -5.69 -19.66
C LYS A 11 2.01 -6.65 -18.76
N HIS A 12 0.93 -7.20 -19.30
CA HIS A 12 0.08 -8.21 -18.66
C HIS A 12 0.80 -9.56 -18.56
N THR A 13 0.24 -10.45 -17.76
CA THR A 13 0.78 -11.79 -17.50
C THR A 13 0.72 -12.70 -18.74
N ASP A 14 -0.27 -12.48 -19.60
CA ASP A 14 -0.46 -13.14 -20.91
C ASP A 14 0.49 -12.59 -22.01
N GLY A 15 1.35 -11.63 -21.66
CA GLY A 15 2.29 -10.98 -22.57
C GLY A 15 1.71 -9.79 -23.35
N ARG A 16 0.42 -9.49 -23.22
CA ARG A 16 -0.21 -8.29 -23.82
C ARG A 16 0.42 -7.03 -23.24
N VAL A 17 0.69 -6.04 -24.08
CA VAL A 17 1.20 -4.73 -23.67
C VAL A 17 0.16 -3.67 -23.95
N GLU A 18 -0.17 -2.86 -22.95
CA GLU A 18 -1.19 -1.83 -23.00
C GLU A 18 -0.60 -0.46 -22.67
N LEU A 19 -0.90 0.56 -23.49
CA LEU A 19 -0.59 1.95 -23.18
C LEU A 19 -1.59 2.46 -22.14
N VAL A 20 -1.10 2.79 -20.94
CA VAL A 20 -1.96 3.17 -19.80
C VAL A 20 -2.09 4.69 -19.66
N ALA A 21 -0.97 5.41 -19.85
CA ALA A 21 -0.93 6.84 -19.65
C ALA A 21 0.25 7.50 -20.38
N LYS A 22 0.17 8.81 -20.54
CA LYS A 22 1.27 9.67 -21.00
C LYS A 22 1.53 10.73 -19.93
N VAL A 23 2.79 11.02 -19.66
CA VAL A 23 3.24 11.94 -18.62
C VAL A 23 4.48 12.69 -19.09
N ASP A 24 4.72 13.89 -18.59
CA ASP A 24 5.97 14.59 -18.80
C ASP A 24 7.15 13.73 -18.31
N LYS A 25 8.13 13.53 -19.21
CA LYS A 25 9.28 12.65 -18.97
C LYS A 25 10.12 13.16 -17.81
N GLN A 26 10.33 14.47 -17.70
CA GLN A 26 11.16 15.05 -16.64
C GLN A 26 10.48 14.91 -15.29
N LYS A 27 9.17 15.18 -15.20
CA LYS A 27 8.39 14.92 -14.00
C LYS A 27 8.45 13.43 -13.62
N LEU A 28 8.24 12.51 -14.56
CA LEU A 28 8.34 11.08 -14.24
C LEU A 28 9.74 10.68 -13.73
N CYS A 29 10.82 11.21 -14.31
CA CYS A 29 12.19 10.99 -13.80
C CYS A 29 12.39 11.55 -12.39
N LEU A 30 11.79 12.71 -12.11
CA LEU A 30 11.90 13.38 -10.82
C LEU A 30 11.26 12.55 -9.69
N PHE A 31 10.16 11.88 -10.01
CA PHE A 31 9.42 11.05 -9.05
C PHE A 31 9.87 9.60 -9.01
N SER A 32 10.36 9.05 -10.11
CA SER A 32 10.76 7.65 -10.21
C SER A 32 12.23 7.52 -10.60
N ARG A 33 13.04 7.04 -9.64
CA ARG A 33 14.45 6.69 -9.90
C ARG A 33 14.59 5.63 -10.99
N HIS A 34 13.60 4.73 -11.10
CA HIS A 34 13.58 3.73 -12.15
C HIS A 34 13.34 4.36 -13.52
N ALA A 35 12.43 5.32 -13.63
CA ALA A 35 12.23 6.05 -14.87
C ALA A 35 13.49 6.84 -15.27
N ASP A 36 14.10 7.57 -14.33
CA ASP A 36 15.34 8.32 -14.57
C ASP A 36 16.46 7.42 -15.11
N ARG A 37 16.74 6.30 -14.44
CA ARG A 37 17.73 5.32 -14.89
C ARG A 37 17.38 4.76 -16.27
N ARG A 38 16.12 4.37 -16.48
CA ARG A 38 15.66 3.73 -17.71
C ARG A 38 15.77 4.66 -18.91
N PHE A 39 15.46 5.94 -18.74
CA PHE A 39 15.54 6.91 -19.81
C PHE A 39 16.96 7.41 -20.10
N LYS A 40 17.89 7.25 -19.15
CA LYS A 40 19.34 7.47 -19.37
C LYS A 40 19.99 6.27 -20.07
N SER A 41 19.48 5.06 -19.85
CA SER A 41 19.92 3.86 -20.55
C SER A 41 19.33 3.74 -21.97
N ALA A 42 19.96 2.95 -22.84
CA ALA A 42 19.43 2.67 -24.17
C ALA A 42 17.98 2.15 -24.10
N PRO A 43 17.10 2.54 -25.04
CA PRO A 43 15.67 2.26 -24.95
C PRO A 43 15.42 0.76 -24.92
N THR A 44 14.72 0.29 -23.89
CA THR A 44 14.17 -1.06 -23.85
C THR A 44 13.10 -1.14 -24.94
N ARG A 45 13.41 -1.78 -26.06
CA ARG A 45 12.48 -1.93 -27.19
C ARG A 45 11.71 -3.24 -27.06
N ASP A 46 10.69 -3.26 -26.21
CA ASP A 46 9.58 -4.19 -26.47
C ASP A 46 8.90 -3.70 -27.76
N ARG A 47 8.75 -4.58 -28.75
CA ARG A 47 8.21 -4.21 -30.07
C ARG A 47 6.77 -3.71 -30.00
N ALA A 48 6.04 -4.06 -28.94
CA ALA A 48 4.68 -3.60 -28.70
C ALA A 48 4.63 -2.14 -28.19
N CYS A 49 5.75 -1.58 -27.73
CA CYS A 49 5.83 -0.17 -27.34
C CYS A 49 6.07 0.73 -28.57
N THR A 50 5.00 1.36 -29.05
CA THR A 50 5.00 2.19 -30.27
C THR A 50 5.35 3.66 -30.03
N GLU A 51 5.19 4.16 -28.81
CA GLU A 51 5.39 5.56 -28.45
C GLU A 51 6.86 5.85 -28.07
N PRO A 52 7.32 7.11 -28.25
CA PRO A 52 8.65 7.51 -27.80
C PRO A 52 8.78 7.47 -26.27
N ASN A 53 10.00 7.23 -25.79
CA ASN A 53 10.33 7.11 -24.35
C ASN A 53 9.40 6.13 -23.59
N PRO A 54 9.36 4.84 -23.97
CA PRO A 54 8.50 3.88 -23.29
C PRO A 54 9.01 3.55 -21.88
N PHE A 55 8.12 3.68 -20.90
CA PHE A 55 8.30 3.19 -19.54
C PHE A 55 7.41 1.96 -19.34
N LEU A 56 7.99 0.78 -19.45
CA LEU A 56 7.27 -0.49 -19.33
C LEU A 56 7.27 -0.96 -17.88
N VAL A 57 6.08 -1.19 -17.34
CA VAL A 57 5.81 -1.74 -16.02
C VAL A 57 5.23 -3.14 -16.19
N GLN A 58 5.70 -4.10 -15.39
CA GLN A 58 5.19 -5.48 -15.45
C GLN A 58 4.03 -5.64 -14.47
N GLN A 59 2.91 -6.20 -14.91
CA GLN A 59 1.82 -6.62 -14.04
C GLN A 59 2.34 -7.72 -13.08
N PRO A 60 2.20 -7.58 -11.75
CA PRO A 60 2.60 -8.63 -10.82
C PRO A 60 1.77 -9.90 -11.06
N LEU A 61 2.45 -11.02 -11.30
CA LEU A 61 1.83 -12.32 -11.61
C LEU A 61 1.25 -13.04 -10.39
N HIS A 62 1.83 -12.78 -9.21
CA HIS A 62 1.58 -13.54 -7.97
C HIS A 62 0.68 -12.80 -6.98
N LEU A 63 0.23 -11.60 -7.32
CA LEU A 63 -0.59 -10.75 -6.47
C LEU A 63 -1.87 -10.36 -7.20
N ASP A 64 -3.00 -10.43 -6.50
CA ASP A 64 -4.27 -9.91 -7.00
C ASP A 64 -4.30 -8.38 -6.90
N VAL A 65 -3.51 -7.70 -7.74
CA VAL A 65 -3.39 -6.23 -7.77
C VAL A 65 -3.57 -5.74 -9.18
N ASP A 66 -4.61 -4.97 -9.48
CA ASP A 66 -4.68 -4.24 -10.76
C ASP A 66 -3.97 -2.89 -10.64
N ILE A 67 -2.76 -2.80 -11.19
CA ILE A 67 -1.96 -1.57 -11.13
C ILE A 67 -2.47 -0.49 -12.10
N ILE A 68 -3.30 -0.82 -13.10
CA ILE A 68 -3.67 0.12 -14.17
C ILE A 68 -4.47 1.32 -13.63
N PRO A 69 -5.54 1.15 -12.83
CA PRO A 69 -6.26 2.27 -12.22
C PRO A 69 -5.34 3.15 -11.34
N SER A 70 -4.50 2.51 -10.53
CA SER A 70 -3.55 3.18 -9.64
C SER A 70 -2.50 3.99 -10.39
N LEU A 71 -1.96 3.45 -11.49
CA LEU A 71 -1.01 4.16 -12.35
C LEU A 71 -1.62 5.42 -12.96
N ARG A 72 -2.90 5.38 -13.38
CA ARG A 72 -3.59 6.57 -13.90
C ARG A 72 -3.71 7.65 -12.83
N ILE A 73 -4.00 7.28 -11.59
CA ILE A 73 -4.05 8.21 -10.45
C ILE A 73 -2.66 8.81 -10.18
N ILE A 74 -1.62 7.99 -10.10
CA ILE A 74 -0.25 8.44 -9.86
C ILE A 74 0.21 9.40 -10.96
N VAL A 75 -0.05 9.09 -12.24
CA VAL A 75 0.31 9.97 -13.35
C VAL A 75 -0.39 11.31 -13.26
N ARG A 76 -1.70 11.32 -12.99
CA ARG A 76 -2.45 12.57 -12.82
C ARG A 76 -1.89 13.40 -11.66
N TRP A 77 -1.55 12.75 -10.55
CA TRP A 77 -0.94 13.40 -9.39
C TRP A 77 0.44 13.99 -9.73
N ILE A 78 1.32 13.24 -10.41
CA ILE A 78 2.63 13.74 -10.87
C ILE A 78 2.45 14.97 -11.78
N GLU A 79 1.49 14.94 -12.69
CA GLU A 79 1.24 16.08 -13.59
C GLU A 79 0.79 17.34 -12.85
N GLN A 80 -0.02 17.16 -11.80
CA GLN A 80 -0.58 18.25 -11.00
C GLN A 80 0.36 18.69 -9.86
N TYR A 81 1.50 18.03 -9.68
CA TYR A 81 2.38 18.29 -8.57
C TYR A 81 3.03 19.67 -8.68
N ASP A 82 2.90 20.46 -7.61
CA ASP A 82 3.53 21.76 -7.43
C ASP A 82 4.65 21.65 -6.39
N ASP A 83 5.90 21.88 -6.79
CA ASP A 83 7.05 21.86 -5.86
C ASP A 83 6.97 22.98 -4.82
N ALA A 84 6.29 24.09 -5.11
CA ALA A 84 6.11 25.19 -4.15
C ALA A 84 5.07 24.86 -3.08
N ASN A 85 4.05 24.06 -3.43
CA ASN A 85 2.96 23.65 -2.54
C ASN A 85 2.73 22.13 -2.70
N PRO A 86 3.65 21.29 -2.19
CA PRO A 86 3.61 19.85 -2.44
C PRO A 86 2.39 19.21 -1.77
N ALA A 87 1.52 18.63 -2.60
CA ALA A 87 0.37 17.84 -2.12
C ALA A 87 0.75 16.35 -2.06
N PRO A 88 0.72 15.71 -0.89
CA PRO A 88 1.03 14.29 -0.78
C PRO A 88 -0.01 13.44 -1.50
N LEU A 89 0.39 12.26 -1.94
CA LEU A 89 -0.54 11.28 -2.49
C LEU A 89 -1.46 10.78 -1.37
N SER A 90 -2.76 10.74 -1.63
CA SER A 90 -3.81 10.48 -0.63
C SER A 90 -4.89 9.58 -1.21
N ILE A 91 -5.58 8.82 -0.36
CA ILE A 91 -6.78 8.04 -0.73
C ILE A 91 -7.87 8.89 -1.37
N SER A 92 -7.95 10.19 -1.05
CA SER A 92 -8.95 11.11 -1.61
C SER A 92 -8.81 11.33 -3.12
N MET A 93 -7.68 10.93 -3.70
CA MET A 93 -7.44 10.99 -5.15
C MET A 93 -8.00 9.77 -5.89
N ILE A 94 -8.40 8.72 -5.16
CA ILE A 94 -9.05 7.54 -5.72
C ILE A 94 -10.53 7.91 -5.99
N PRO A 95 -11.02 7.76 -7.24
CA PRO A 95 -12.42 8.01 -7.54
C PRO A 95 -13.33 7.11 -6.70
N THR A 96 -14.30 7.68 -6.00
CA THR A 96 -15.34 6.91 -5.31
C THR A 96 -16.12 6.09 -6.34
N PRO A 97 -16.33 4.79 -6.14
CA PRO A 97 -17.11 3.99 -7.09
C PRO A 97 -18.52 4.57 -7.25
N THR A 98 -19.03 4.60 -8.49
CA THR A 98 -20.37 5.08 -8.86
C THR A 98 -21.50 4.17 -8.36
N SER A 99 -21.18 3.05 -7.72
CA SER A 99 -22.14 2.14 -7.09
C SER A 99 -21.61 1.75 -5.71
N PRO A 100 -22.43 1.80 -4.65
CA PRO A 100 -22.01 1.35 -3.33
C PRO A 100 -21.95 -0.19 -3.36
N GLY A 101 -20.79 -0.73 -3.75
CA GLY A 101 -20.40 -2.07 -3.33
C GLY A 101 -20.27 -2.07 -1.81
N THR A 102 -20.70 -3.15 -1.17
CA THR A 102 -20.88 -3.30 0.28
C THR A 102 -19.79 -2.58 1.07
N LEU A 103 -20.16 -1.44 1.65
CA LEU A 103 -19.26 -0.58 2.40
C LEU A 103 -18.81 -1.31 3.66
N GLY A 104 -17.50 -1.57 3.78
CA GLY A 104 -16.88 -1.69 5.09
C GLY A 104 -17.05 -0.37 5.88
N PRO A 105 -16.67 -0.32 7.17
CA PRO A 105 -16.83 0.87 8.02
C PRO A 105 -15.98 2.08 7.59
N TRP A 106 -15.26 1.99 6.48
CA TRP A 106 -14.37 3.02 5.98
C TRP A 106 -15.13 4.06 5.16
N ILE A 107 -15.08 5.33 5.58
CA ILE A 107 -15.59 6.46 4.81
C ILE A 107 -14.53 6.79 3.74
N GLY A 108 -14.60 6.14 2.58
CA GLY A 108 -13.60 6.28 1.53
C GLY A 108 -13.80 5.32 0.34
N PRO A 109 -12.78 5.22 -0.54
CA PRO A 109 -12.67 4.14 -1.53
C PRO A 109 -12.61 2.77 -0.82
N ASP A 110 -12.60 1.65 -1.54
CA ASP A 110 -12.35 0.34 -0.93
C ASP A 110 -10.88 0.22 -0.47
N ILE A 111 -10.59 -0.39 0.69
CA ILE A 111 -9.22 -0.54 1.26
C ILE A 111 -8.28 -1.20 0.25
N LYS A 112 -8.82 -2.12 -0.55
CA LYS A 112 -8.13 -2.72 -1.69
C LYS A 112 -7.52 -1.67 -2.62
N GLN A 113 -8.27 -0.63 -2.96
CA GLN A 113 -7.81 0.41 -3.88
C GLN A 113 -6.66 1.25 -3.27
N ALA A 114 -6.67 1.48 -1.96
CA ALA A 114 -5.57 2.17 -1.30
C ALA A 114 -4.31 1.31 -1.21
N VAL A 115 -4.46 0.01 -0.91
CA VAL A 115 -3.37 -0.97 -0.95
C VAL A 115 -2.79 -1.05 -2.36
N ASP A 116 -3.62 -1.16 -3.39
CA ASP A 116 -3.20 -1.21 -4.80
C ASP A 116 -2.46 0.08 -5.21
N LEU A 117 -2.94 1.25 -4.76
CA LEU A 117 -2.29 2.53 -5.02
C LEU A 117 -0.92 2.60 -4.36
N TYR A 118 -0.84 2.21 -3.09
CA TYR A 118 0.41 2.22 -2.31
C TYR A 118 1.44 1.24 -2.89
N TYR A 119 1.00 0.03 -3.21
CA TYR A 119 1.80 -0.96 -3.92
C TYR A 119 2.29 -0.44 -5.26
N SER A 120 1.40 0.18 -6.05
CA SER A 120 1.77 0.72 -7.36
C SER A 120 2.85 1.79 -7.25
N CYS A 121 2.79 2.67 -6.23
CA CYS A 121 3.87 3.63 -5.96
C CYS A 121 5.21 2.94 -5.71
N PHE A 122 5.23 1.90 -4.87
CA PHE A 122 6.44 1.12 -4.63
C PHE A 122 6.94 0.44 -5.92
N HIS A 123 6.01 -0.17 -6.66
CA HIS A 123 6.30 -0.97 -7.86
C HIS A 123 6.92 -0.15 -9.01
N ILE A 124 6.51 1.11 -9.16
CA ILE A 124 7.14 2.05 -10.09
C ILE A 124 8.19 2.97 -9.44
N PHE A 125 8.60 2.67 -8.21
CA PHE A 125 9.66 3.34 -7.47
C PHE A 125 9.43 4.85 -7.32
N VAL A 126 8.21 5.25 -6.99
CA VAL A 126 7.89 6.63 -6.62
C VAL A 126 8.58 6.96 -5.30
N ASP A 127 9.44 7.98 -5.34
CA ASP A 127 10.28 8.36 -4.22
C ASP A 127 9.44 8.83 -3.01
N ARG A 128 9.66 8.16 -1.86
CA ARG A 128 8.91 8.39 -0.60
C ARG A 128 8.86 9.87 -0.18
N HIS A 129 9.98 10.58 -0.28
CA HIS A 129 10.08 11.99 0.10
C HIS A 129 9.17 12.93 -0.72
N ARG A 130 8.76 12.52 -1.93
CA ARG A 130 7.84 13.29 -2.78
C ARG A 130 6.39 12.84 -2.64
N ARG A 131 6.14 11.52 -2.59
CA ARG A 131 4.76 11.03 -2.36
C ARG A 131 4.24 11.37 -0.97
N GLY A 132 5.15 11.56 -0.01
CA GLY A 132 4.81 11.69 1.40
C GLY A 132 4.34 10.36 2.01
N ASP A 133 3.93 10.43 3.27
CA ASP A 133 3.52 9.26 4.05
C ASP A 133 2.01 9.21 4.33
N LEU A 134 1.24 10.18 3.82
CA LEU A 134 -0.20 10.28 4.11
C LEU A 134 -0.98 9.03 3.68
N LEU A 135 -0.73 8.49 2.48
CA LEU A 135 -1.37 7.23 2.06
C LEU A 135 -1.03 6.04 2.97
N HIS A 136 0.23 5.95 3.41
CA HIS A 136 0.68 4.92 4.37
C HIS A 136 0.00 5.10 5.74
N GLU A 137 -0.08 6.34 6.24
CA GLU A 137 -0.77 6.67 7.48
C GLU A 137 -2.26 6.33 7.41
N GLN A 138 -2.92 6.63 6.29
CA GLN A 138 -4.34 6.31 6.06
C GLN A 138 -4.60 4.79 6.09
N ILE A 139 -3.74 3.98 5.46
CA ILE A 139 -3.84 2.51 5.53
C ILE A 139 -3.61 2.01 6.96
N LYS A 140 -2.60 2.57 7.65
CA LYS A 140 -2.30 2.22 9.04
C LYS A 140 -3.45 2.57 9.98
N ASP A 141 -4.06 3.73 9.83
CA ASP A 141 -5.16 4.18 10.66
C ASP A 141 -6.41 3.32 10.43
N TYR A 142 -6.68 2.92 9.19
CA TYR A 142 -7.72 1.95 8.88
C TYR A 142 -7.51 0.65 9.68
N THR A 143 -6.28 0.09 9.68
CA THR A 143 -5.99 -1.16 10.43
C THR A 143 -6.22 -1.03 11.93
N LYS A 144 -6.18 0.19 12.49
CA LYS A 144 -6.40 0.48 13.92
C LYS A 144 -7.86 0.74 14.30
N GLN A 145 -8.66 1.22 13.35
CA GLN A 145 -10.04 1.64 13.59
C GLN A 145 -11.01 0.45 13.55
N SER A 146 -10.70 -0.57 12.74
CA SER A 146 -11.51 -1.78 12.60
C SER A 146 -10.65 -3.02 12.65
N SER A 147 -11.17 -4.08 13.30
CA SER A 147 -10.53 -5.39 13.24
C SER A 147 -10.69 -5.96 11.84
N LEU A 148 -9.57 -6.36 11.24
CA LEU A 148 -9.51 -6.83 9.86
C LEU A 148 -10.18 -8.20 9.71
N SER A 149 -10.86 -8.40 8.58
CA SER A 149 -11.22 -9.73 8.09
C SER A 149 -9.98 -10.52 7.67
N LEU A 150 -10.13 -11.84 7.49
CA LEU A 150 -9.05 -12.68 6.96
C LEU A 150 -8.56 -12.18 5.60
N ASN A 151 -9.49 -11.83 4.71
CA ASN A 151 -9.17 -11.37 3.35
C ASN A 151 -8.36 -10.06 3.38
N GLU A 152 -8.75 -9.09 4.22
CA GLU A 152 -8.02 -7.83 4.36
C GLU A 152 -6.64 -8.05 4.98
N PHE A 153 -6.54 -8.94 5.96
CA PHE A 153 -5.27 -9.31 6.58
C PHE A 153 -4.30 -9.93 5.58
N GLN A 154 -4.77 -10.92 4.80
CA GLN A 154 -3.97 -11.59 3.76
C GLN A 154 -3.56 -10.60 2.66
N MET A 155 -4.50 -9.83 2.15
CA MET A 155 -4.26 -8.80 1.14
C MET A 155 -3.16 -7.82 1.56
N ILE A 156 -3.27 -7.25 2.77
CA ILE A 156 -2.25 -6.33 3.28
C ILE A 156 -0.91 -7.07 3.50
N SER A 157 -0.94 -8.24 4.14
CA SER A 157 0.25 -9.05 4.43
C SER A 157 1.05 -9.42 3.17
N GLU A 158 0.37 -9.78 2.09
CA GLU A 158 0.99 -10.29 0.87
C GLU A 158 1.40 -9.15 -0.06
N ILE A 159 0.48 -8.22 -0.33
CA ILE A 159 0.72 -7.13 -1.30
C ILE A 159 1.72 -6.12 -0.71
N LEU A 160 1.60 -5.81 0.58
CA LEU A 160 2.46 -4.83 1.26
C LEU A 160 3.61 -5.48 2.03
N ALA A 161 4.02 -6.69 1.67
CA ALA A 161 5.15 -7.40 2.29
C ALA A 161 6.47 -6.60 2.26
N PHE A 162 6.60 -5.65 1.33
CA PHE A 162 7.75 -4.74 1.27
C PHE A 162 7.79 -3.72 2.42
N ASP A 163 6.67 -3.47 3.10
CA ASP A 163 6.52 -2.53 4.21
C ASP A 163 6.35 -3.27 5.54
N THR A 164 7.45 -3.84 6.02
CA THR A 164 7.46 -4.67 7.24
C THR A 164 6.95 -3.92 8.48
N ALA A 165 7.09 -2.59 8.52
CA ALA A 165 6.60 -1.77 9.62
C ALA A 165 5.07 -1.70 9.64
N LEU A 166 4.45 -1.55 8.46
CA LEU A 166 2.99 -1.59 8.33
C LEU A 166 2.45 -2.99 8.66
N ILE A 167 3.09 -4.05 8.17
CA ILE A 167 2.71 -5.44 8.49
C ILE A 167 2.80 -5.70 9.99
N HIS A 168 3.90 -5.31 10.64
CA HIS A 168 4.05 -5.44 12.08
C HIS A 168 3.02 -4.62 12.86
N SER A 169 2.69 -3.40 12.41
CA SER A 169 1.64 -2.57 13.02
C SER A 169 0.27 -3.24 12.92
N MET A 170 -0.05 -3.85 11.78
CA MET A 170 -1.29 -4.59 11.56
C MET A 170 -1.38 -5.80 12.50
N MET A 171 -0.32 -6.63 12.53
CA MET A 171 -0.22 -7.79 13.42
C MET A 171 -0.39 -7.39 14.88
N ASN A 172 0.27 -6.31 15.31
CA ASN A 172 0.15 -5.77 16.66
C ASN A 172 -1.30 -5.43 17.02
N GLN A 173 -2.03 -4.81 16.11
CA GLN A 173 -3.40 -4.41 16.35
C GLN A 173 -4.34 -5.62 16.47
N VAL A 174 -4.22 -6.61 15.59
CA VAL A 174 -5.02 -7.84 15.64
C VAL A 174 -4.81 -8.58 16.96
N VAL A 175 -3.56 -8.76 17.37
CA VAL A 175 -3.22 -9.40 18.64
C VAL A 175 -3.73 -8.58 19.83
N TYR A 176 -3.57 -7.26 19.79
CA TYR A 176 -4.06 -6.36 20.83
C TYR A 176 -5.56 -6.48 21.02
N ASP A 177 -6.33 -6.46 19.94
CA ASP A 177 -7.79 -6.59 19.98
C ASP A 177 -8.21 -7.96 20.53
N SER A 178 -7.53 -9.04 20.10
CA SER A 178 -7.74 -10.39 20.63
C SER A 178 -7.52 -10.47 22.16
N ILE A 179 -6.38 -9.96 22.66
CA ILE A 179 -6.04 -9.97 24.09
C ILE A 179 -7.02 -9.12 24.91
N LYS A 180 -7.50 -8.00 24.37
CA LYS A 180 -8.48 -7.13 25.02
C LYS A 180 -9.92 -7.66 24.95
N GLY A 181 -10.14 -8.84 24.36
CA GLY A 181 -11.46 -9.45 24.23
C GLY A 181 -12.37 -8.73 23.24
N LYS A 182 -11.81 -7.90 22.35
CA LYS A 182 -12.57 -7.33 21.22
C LYS A 182 -12.78 -8.41 20.17
N HIS A 183 -13.85 -8.26 19.41
CA HIS A 183 -14.15 -9.18 18.32
C HIS A 183 -13.14 -9.01 17.17
N VAL A 184 -12.37 -10.06 16.89
CA VAL A 184 -11.54 -10.19 15.70
C VAL A 184 -12.24 -11.16 14.74
N PRO A 185 -12.67 -10.72 13.55
CA PRO A 185 -13.25 -11.61 12.56
C PRO A 185 -12.28 -12.73 12.18
N GLU A 186 -12.77 -13.96 12.04
CA GLU A 186 -12.01 -15.09 11.48
C GLU A 186 -10.64 -15.31 12.17
N TRP A 187 -10.58 -15.09 13.49
CA TRP A 187 -9.32 -15.12 14.25
C TRP A 187 -8.57 -16.44 14.11
N GLU A 188 -9.26 -17.57 14.16
CA GLU A 188 -8.61 -18.89 14.06
C GLU A 188 -8.03 -19.12 12.65
N GLU A 189 -8.70 -18.63 11.61
CA GLU A 189 -8.23 -18.66 10.23
C GLU A 189 -7.01 -17.74 10.04
N ILE A 190 -7.01 -16.56 10.65
CA ILE A 190 -5.85 -15.65 10.65
C ILE A 190 -4.64 -16.30 11.31
N LYS A 191 -4.82 -17.00 12.44
CA LYS A 191 -3.73 -17.76 13.07
C LYS A 191 -3.18 -18.83 12.13
N LYS A 192 -4.07 -19.61 11.52
CA LYS A 192 -3.69 -20.69 10.60
C LYS A 192 -2.89 -20.14 9.43
N TYR A 193 -3.36 -19.05 8.81
CA TYR A 193 -2.62 -18.36 7.77
C TYR A 193 -1.23 -17.91 8.25
N CYS A 194 -1.13 -17.29 9.43
CA CYS A 194 0.16 -16.86 9.99
C CYS A 194 1.13 -18.04 10.24
N GLN A 195 0.62 -19.22 10.58
CA GLN A 195 1.44 -20.44 10.70
C GLN A 195 1.94 -20.90 9.32
N GLU A 196 1.08 -20.89 8.31
CA GLU A 196 1.41 -21.30 6.95
C GLU A 196 2.47 -20.38 6.30
N VAL A 197 2.37 -19.06 6.52
CA VAL A 197 3.33 -18.07 5.95
C VAL A 197 4.52 -17.77 6.87
N GLY A 198 4.64 -18.44 8.01
CA GLY A 198 5.79 -18.31 8.92
C GLY A 198 5.81 -17.05 9.80
N ASN A 199 4.70 -16.32 9.91
CA ASN A 199 4.58 -15.12 10.76
C ASN A 199 4.08 -15.41 12.18
N TRP A 200 3.72 -16.67 12.48
CA TRP A 200 3.13 -17.03 13.77
C TRP A 200 4.05 -16.77 14.97
N GLU A 201 5.35 -17.04 14.86
CA GLU A 201 6.30 -16.78 15.94
C GLU A 201 6.37 -15.29 16.28
N GLU A 202 6.27 -14.42 15.27
CA GLU A 202 6.26 -12.98 15.47
C GLU A 202 4.96 -12.52 16.16
N MET A 203 3.82 -13.08 15.75
CA MET A 203 2.53 -12.85 16.43
C MET A 203 2.58 -13.26 17.92
N CYS A 204 3.25 -14.38 18.25
CA CYS A 204 3.45 -14.80 19.64
C CYS A 204 4.31 -13.81 20.44
N LYS A 205 5.42 -13.33 19.88
CA LYS A 205 6.26 -12.30 20.55
C LYS A 205 5.50 -11.01 20.79
N ILE A 206 4.73 -10.57 19.79
CA ILE A 206 3.84 -9.42 19.90
C ILE A 206 2.83 -9.62 21.06
N ALA A 207 2.25 -10.81 21.17
CA ALA A 207 1.30 -11.14 22.24
C ALA A 207 1.93 -11.05 23.63
N GLU A 208 3.14 -11.63 23.80
CA GLU A 208 3.90 -11.55 25.04
C GLU A 208 4.20 -10.10 25.45
N ASP A 209 4.63 -9.28 24.49
CA ASP A 209 4.96 -7.87 24.74
C ASP A 209 3.72 -7.04 25.10
N ILE A 210 2.59 -7.30 24.45
CA ILE A 210 1.31 -6.65 24.78
C ILE A 210 0.84 -7.07 26.18
N ALA A 211 0.90 -8.37 26.51
CA ALA A 211 0.52 -8.86 27.82
C ALA A 211 1.35 -8.22 28.94
N LYS A 212 2.68 -8.13 28.78
CA LYS A 212 3.58 -7.43 29.72
C LYS A 212 3.21 -5.96 29.89
N LYS A 213 2.90 -5.26 28.79
CA LYS A 213 2.48 -3.84 28.83
C LYS A 213 1.15 -3.64 29.56
N ILE A 214 0.19 -4.55 29.36
CA ILE A 214 -1.11 -4.50 30.03
C ILE A 214 -0.94 -4.74 31.54
N GLN A 215 -0.18 -5.76 31.92
CA GLN A 215 0.10 -6.06 33.33
C GLN A 215 0.79 -4.88 34.03
N ALA A 216 1.84 -4.32 33.42
CA ALA A 216 2.55 -3.18 33.99
C ALA A 216 1.66 -1.92 34.12
N ALA A 217 0.68 -1.73 33.25
CA ALA A 217 -0.29 -0.64 33.37
C ALA A 217 -1.25 -0.86 34.55
N GLN A 218 -1.75 -2.09 34.73
CA GLN A 218 -2.63 -2.47 35.84
C GLN A 218 -1.94 -2.33 37.19
N GLU A 219 -0.67 -2.74 37.31
CA GLU A 219 0.13 -2.59 38.53
C GLU A 219 0.34 -1.11 38.91
N LYS A 220 0.57 -0.24 37.92
CA LYS A 220 0.70 1.22 38.15
C LYS A 220 -0.60 1.87 38.58
N GLU A 221 -1.73 1.42 38.03
CA GLU A 221 -3.06 1.94 38.37
C GLU A 221 -3.44 1.51 39.80
N ALA A 222 -3.26 0.24 40.14
CA ALA A 222 -3.47 -0.27 41.49
C ALA A 222 -2.59 0.42 42.55
N ALA A 223 -1.34 0.75 42.21
CA ALA A 223 -0.43 1.50 43.10
C ALA A 223 -0.86 2.96 43.32
N ARG A 224 -1.62 3.56 42.39
CA ARG A 224 -2.18 4.91 42.55
C ARG A 224 -3.45 4.88 43.40
N ASP A 225 -4.34 3.94 43.14
CA ASP A 225 -5.61 3.82 43.87
C ASP A 225 -5.43 3.35 45.31
N GLY A 226 -4.38 2.57 45.60
CA GLY A 226 -4.01 2.18 46.97
C GLY A 226 -3.32 3.27 47.81
N THR A 227 -3.13 4.48 47.25
CA THR A 227 -2.55 5.65 47.95
C THR A 227 -3.53 6.80 48.17
N ALA A 228 -4.81 6.61 47.83
CA ALA A 228 -5.92 7.52 48.12
C ALA A 228 -6.71 7.04 49.35
#